data_AF-A0A963A7R9-F1
#
_entry.id   AF-A0A963A7R9-F1
#
_cell.length_a   1.000
_cell.length_b   1.000
_cell.length_c   1.000
_cell.angle_alpha   90.00
_cell.angle_beta   90.00
_cell.angle_gamma   90.00
#
_symmetry.space_group_name_H-M   'P 1'
#
loop_
_entity.id
_entity.type
_entity.pdbx_description
1 polymer ?
#
loop_
_entity_poly.entity_id
_entity_poly.type
_entity_poly.pdbx_seq_one_letter_code
_entity_poly.pdbx_strand_id
1 'polypeptide(L)'
;MTKMRVAAGVLAMACLGTNAIADSADDNGTTTVCHKGRTVTINESGLRGHLGHGDSEGSCEDRRSAVVMMQCVAQGEGIVVYAVSNSPFVDEGVVPVAGEDCATALATMIDANLELGAVTSGSNGTTDYLLTGYVSASATP
;
A
#
# COMPACT_ATOMS: atom_id res chain seq x y z
N MET A 1 30.04 -65.67 51.67
CA MET A 1 29.71 -64.32 52.19
C MET A 1 30.61 -63.36 51.42
N THR A 2 30.21 -62.36 50.63
CA THR A 2 29.01 -61.51 50.56
C THR A 2 28.95 -60.90 49.13
N LYS A 3 27.74 -60.52 48.70
CA LYS A 3 27.32 -60.02 47.38
C LYS A 3 27.98 -58.68 46.99
N MET A 4 28.17 -58.40 45.69
CA MET A 4 27.53 -57.26 45.01
C MET A 4 27.68 -57.32 43.49
N ARG A 5 26.55 -57.17 42.80
CA ARG A 5 26.43 -56.91 41.36
C ARG A 5 26.39 -55.39 41.16
N VAL A 6 27.09 -54.85 40.18
CA VAL A 6 26.67 -53.62 39.49
C VAL A 6 27.02 -53.77 38.01
N ALA A 7 25.98 -53.77 37.19
CA ALA A 7 26.07 -53.66 35.74
C ALA A 7 26.19 -52.17 35.37
N ALA A 8 27.06 -51.85 34.43
CA ALA A 8 27.05 -50.58 33.70
C ALA A 8 27.31 -50.90 32.23
N GLY A 9 26.28 -50.74 31.41
CA GLY A 9 26.31 -51.08 29.99
C GLY A 9 27.21 -50.13 29.21
N VAL A 10 28.05 -50.73 28.35
CA VAL A 10 28.78 -50.02 27.29
C VAL A 10 27.97 -50.23 26.01
N LEU A 11 27.23 -49.21 25.59
CA LEU A 11 26.56 -49.19 24.29
C LEU A 11 27.48 -48.45 23.31
N ALA A 12 28.22 -49.22 22.51
CA ALA A 12 29.13 -48.71 21.49
C ALA A 12 28.38 -48.35 20.20
N MET A 13 28.45 -47.07 19.85
CA MET A 13 28.80 -46.49 18.54
C MET A 13 28.50 -47.33 17.28
N ALA A 14 27.55 -46.87 16.47
CA ALA A 14 27.56 -47.06 15.02
C ALA A 14 26.96 -45.82 14.34
N CYS A 15 27.84 -44.94 13.88
CA CYS A 15 27.55 -43.72 13.15
C CYS A 15 27.14 -44.04 11.71
N LEU A 16 25.85 -43.96 11.41
CA LEU A 16 25.33 -43.75 10.04
C LEU A 16 24.12 -42.81 10.12
N GLY A 17 24.39 -41.56 10.47
CA GLY A 17 23.47 -40.45 10.24
C GLY A 17 24.02 -39.63 9.08
N THR A 18 23.40 -39.73 7.92
CA THR A 18 23.63 -38.82 6.81
C THR A 18 23.35 -37.39 7.28
N ASN A 19 24.40 -36.61 7.51
CA ASN A 19 24.30 -35.16 7.55
C ASN A 19 24.09 -34.67 6.11
N ALA A 20 22.88 -34.84 5.60
CA ALA A 20 22.35 -33.90 4.63
C ALA A 20 21.87 -32.68 5.42
N ILE A 21 22.81 -31.79 5.76
CA ILE A 21 22.49 -30.37 5.92
C ILE A 21 22.14 -29.86 4.53
N ALA A 22 20.94 -30.21 4.06
CA ALA A 22 20.32 -29.51 2.97
C ALA A 22 20.02 -28.10 3.50
N ASP A 23 20.85 -27.17 3.03
CA ASP A 23 20.58 -25.76 2.83
C ASP A 23 19.26 -25.30 3.46
N SER A 24 19.32 -24.75 4.67
CA SER A 24 18.24 -23.90 5.16
C SER A 24 18.27 -22.66 4.28
N ALA A 25 17.60 -22.75 3.13
CA ALA A 25 17.14 -21.59 2.42
C ALA A 25 16.27 -20.84 3.43
N ASP A 26 16.85 -19.79 4.03
CA ASP A 26 16.12 -18.76 4.74
C ASP A 26 15.15 -18.14 3.73
N ASP A 27 14.00 -18.78 3.54
CA ASP A 27 12.84 -18.27 2.83
C ASP A 27 12.16 -17.23 3.72
N ASN A 28 12.95 -16.25 4.14
CA ASN A 28 12.46 -15.01 4.70
C ASN A 28 11.97 -14.20 3.51
N GLY A 29 10.73 -14.45 3.11
CA GLY A 29 10.07 -13.85 1.96
C GLY A 29 10.46 -12.38 1.78
N THR A 30 10.77 -12.01 0.56
CA THR A 30 11.08 -10.61 0.20
C THR A 30 9.95 -10.06 -0.65
N THR A 31 9.58 -8.81 -0.41
CA THR A 31 8.60 -8.08 -1.22
C THR A 31 9.20 -6.78 -1.74
N THR A 32 8.58 -6.20 -2.76
CA THR A 32 9.00 -4.94 -3.38
C THR A 32 8.09 -3.81 -2.93
N VAL A 33 8.66 -2.66 -2.60
CA VAL A 33 7.92 -1.44 -2.29
C VAL A 33 8.51 -0.24 -3.04
N CYS A 34 7.67 0.77 -3.30
CA CYS A 34 8.09 2.08 -3.77
C CYS A 34 8.29 3.01 -2.57
N HIS A 35 9.55 3.27 -2.24
CA HIS A 35 9.96 4.16 -1.15
C HIS A 35 10.48 5.47 -1.73
N LYS A 36 9.75 6.57 -1.54
CA LYS A 36 10.16 7.92 -1.98
C LYS A 36 10.60 7.98 -3.45
N GLY A 37 9.84 7.36 -4.33
CA GLY A 37 10.13 7.31 -5.77
C GLY A 37 11.26 6.34 -6.16
N ARG A 38 11.73 5.50 -5.25
CA ARG A 38 12.71 4.44 -5.51
C ARG A 38 12.13 3.06 -5.22
N THR A 39 12.20 2.17 -6.19
CA THR A 39 11.87 0.76 -5.99
C THR A 39 12.92 0.11 -5.09
N VAL A 40 12.48 -0.50 -3.98
CA VAL A 40 13.35 -1.19 -3.03
C VAL A 40 12.76 -2.55 -2.68
N THR A 41 13.63 -3.56 -2.54
CA THR A 41 13.25 -4.88 -2.03
C THR A 41 13.48 -4.91 -0.52
N ILE A 42 12.45 -5.30 0.22
CA ILE A 42 12.47 -5.38 1.68
C ILE A 42 12.16 -6.80 2.12
N ASN A 43 12.48 -7.11 3.38
CA ASN A 43 11.95 -8.31 4.00
C ASN A 43 10.44 -8.16 4.19
N GLU A 44 9.67 -9.20 3.91
CA GLU A 44 8.21 -9.21 4.01
C GLU A 44 7.73 -8.88 5.42
N SER A 45 8.47 -9.29 6.47
CA SER A 45 8.17 -8.91 7.86
C SER A 45 8.22 -7.40 8.11
N GLY A 46 8.93 -6.64 7.26
CA GLY A 46 9.01 -5.19 7.30
C GLY A 46 7.88 -4.45 6.57
N LEU A 47 7.09 -5.14 5.73
CA LEU A 47 6.11 -4.51 4.84
C LEU A 47 5.15 -3.59 5.59
N ARG A 48 4.56 -4.07 6.69
CA ARG A 48 3.60 -3.27 7.48
C ARG A 48 4.22 -1.99 8.04
N GLY A 49 5.50 -2.01 8.40
CA GLY A 49 6.23 -0.82 8.86
C GLY A 49 6.47 0.18 7.73
N HIS A 50 6.86 -0.32 6.55
CA HIS A 50 7.05 0.50 5.35
C HIS A 50 5.73 1.16 4.91
N LEU A 51 4.63 0.42 4.85
CA LEU A 51 3.30 0.97 4.56
C LEU A 51 2.88 2.04 5.58
N GLY A 52 3.14 1.81 6.87
CA GLY A 52 2.88 2.79 7.93
C GLY A 52 3.73 4.06 7.84
N HIS A 53 4.82 4.05 7.08
CA HIS A 53 5.68 5.21 6.80
C HIS A 53 5.37 5.89 5.45
N GLY A 54 4.34 5.44 4.72
CA GLY A 54 3.92 6.02 3.44
C GLY A 54 4.54 5.37 2.20
N ASP A 55 5.20 4.21 2.34
CA ASP A 55 5.61 3.42 1.18
C ASP A 55 4.40 2.73 0.55
N SER A 56 4.50 2.39 -0.72
CA SER A 56 3.47 1.63 -1.44
C SER A 56 4.03 0.28 -1.85
N GLU A 57 3.23 -0.77 -1.76
CA GLU A 57 3.63 -2.09 -2.27
C GLU A 57 3.76 -2.06 -3.81
N GLY A 58 4.72 -2.82 -4.34
CA GLY A 58 5.06 -2.85 -5.76
C GLY A 58 6.20 -1.90 -6.16
N SER A 59 6.55 -1.89 -7.45
CA SER A 59 7.60 -1.00 -7.96
C SER A 59 7.08 0.43 -8.15
N CYS A 60 7.98 1.41 -8.21
CA CYS A 60 7.55 2.77 -8.56
C CYS A 60 7.11 2.91 -10.02
N GLU A 61 7.53 2.02 -10.91
CA GLU A 61 7.07 2.00 -12.32
C GLU A 61 5.60 1.55 -12.41
N ASP A 62 5.15 0.79 -11.42
CA ASP A 62 3.75 0.42 -11.24
C ASP A 62 2.91 1.57 -10.69
N ARG A 63 3.46 2.78 -10.51
CA ARG A 63 2.72 3.96 -10.05
C ARG A 63 2.60 4.98 -11.18
N ARG A 64 1.38 5.34 -11.52
CA ARG A 64 1.08 6.49 -12.39
C ARG A 64 0.72 7.69 -11.54
N SER A 65 1.28 8.85 -11.84
CA SER A 65 0.84 10.09 -11.22
C SER A 65 -0.63 10.34 -11.55
N ALA A 66 -1.42 10.60 -10.51
CA ALA A 66 -2.82 10.94 -10.60
C ALA A 66 -3.02 12.41 -10.26
N VAL A 67 -3.87 13.09 -11.02
CA VAL A 67 -4.30 14.47 -10.76
C VAL A 67 -5.81 14.50 -10.92
N VAL A 68 -6.50 15.05 -9.93
CA VAL A 68 -7.94 15.37 -10.00
C VAL A 68 -8.12 16.84 -9.64
N MET A 69 -8.79 17.57 -10.52
CA MET A 69 -9.28 18.92 -10.26
C MET A 69 -10.79 18.83 -10.14
N MET A 70 -11.32 19.17 -8.97
CA MET A 70 -12.75 19.16 -8.68
C MET A 70 -13.20 20.57 -8.33
N GLN A 71 -14.19 21.08 -9.06
CA GLN A 71 -14.84 22.35 -8.75
C GLN A 71 -16.15 22.09 -8.04
N CYS A 72 -16.31 22.70 -6.87
CA CYS A 72 -17.51 22.71 -6.06
C CYS A 72 -18.22 24.06 -6.18
N VAL A 73 -19.55 24.06 -6.10
CA VAL A 73 -20.35 25.30 -6.06
C VAL A 73 -21.44 25.20 -5.00
N ALA A 74 -21.72 26.32 -4.32
CA ALA A 74 -22.90 26.41 -3.45
C ALA A 74 -24.17 26.40 -4.30
N GLN A 75 -25.00 25.37 -4.15
CA GLN A 75 -26.27 25.22 -4.87
C GLN A 75 -27.39 24.85 -3.90
N GLY A 76 -28.39 25.73 -3.76
CA GLY A 76 -29.47 25.54 -2.79
C GLY A 76 -28.94 25.58 -1.35
N GLU A 77 -29.21 24.51 -0.59
CA GLU A 77 -28.75 24.36 0.80
C GLU A 77 -27.42 23.58 0.91
N GLY A 78 -26.85 23.12 -0.21
CA GLY A 78 -25.67 22.26 -0.24
C GLY A 78 -24.51 22.82 -1.06
N ILE A 79 -23.39 22.09 -1.03
CA ILE A 79 -22.22 22.33 -1.88
C ILE A 79 -22.04 21.08 -2.74
N VAL A 80 -22.13 21.23 -4.05
CA VAL A 80 -22.11 20.10 -4.98
C VAL A 80 -20.96 20.20 -5.97
N VAL A 81 -20.55 19.05 -6.48
CA VAL A 81 -19.58 18.94 -7.56
C VAL A 81 -20.19 19.55 -8.83
N TYR A 82 -19.55 20.57 -9.37
CA TYR A 82 -19.97 21.23 -10.61
C TYR A 82 -19.22 20.69 -11.83
N ALA A 83 -17.90 20.56 -11.70
CA ALA A 83 -17.03 20.11 -12.79
C ALA A 83 -15.85 19.31 -12.25
N VAL A 84 -15.38 18.34 -13.03
CA VAL A 84 -14.26 17.48 -12.68
C VAL A 84 -13.37 17.29 -13.90
N SER A 85 -12.06 17.36 -13.69
CA SER A 85 -11.04 16.94 -14.64
C SER A 85 -10.08 15.99 -13.93
N ASN A 86 -9.74 14.86 -14.56
CA ASN A 86 -8.86 13.87 -13.96
C ASN A 86 -7.85 13.32 -14.99
N SER A 87 -6.75 12.79 -14.46
CA SER A 87 -5.80 11.99 -15.24
C SER A 87 -6.40 10.63 -15.60
N PRO A 88 -6.05 10.03 -16.75
CA PRO A 88 -6.70 8.83 -17.30
C PRO A 88 -6.52 7.55 -16.49
N PHE A 89 -5.73 7.58 -15.42
CA PHE A 89 -5.42 6.40 -14.60
C PHE A 89 -6.20 6.37 -13.28
N VAL A 90 -7.01 7.40 -12.98
CA VAL A 90 -7.85 7.40 -11.78
C VAL A 90 -9.02 6.45 -12.00
N ASP A 91 -9.23 5.55 -11.04
CA ASP A 91 -10.36 4.61 -11.06
C ASP A 91 -11.70 5.35 -11.20
N GLU A 92 -12.58 4.86 -12.08
CA GLU A 92 -13.88 5.48 -12.34
C GLU A 92 -14.76 5.60 -11.08
N GLY A 93 -14.61 4.68 -10.13
CA GLY A 93 -15.28 4.73 -8.82
C GLY A 93 -14.71 5.76 -7.85
N VAL A 94 -13.55 6.34 -8.15
CA VAL A 94 -12.90 7.41 -7.36
C VAL A 94 -13.18 8.79 -7.95
N VAL A 95 -13.39 8.88 -9.28
CA VAL A 95 -13.65 10.16 -9.95
C VAL A 95 -15.04 10.70 -9.55
N PRO A 96 -15.12 11.91 -8.96
CA PRO A 96 -16.40 12.49 -8.58
C PRO A 96 -17.31 12.75 -9.79
N VAL A 97 -18.62 12.73 -9.55
CA VAL A 97 -19.62 13.00 -10.59
C VAL A 97 -20.33 14.33 -10.33
N ALA A 98 -20.70 15.04 -11.40
CA ALA A 98 -21.41 16.32 -11.28
C ALA A 98 -22.76 16.13 -10.56
N GLY A 99 -23.05 17.01 -9.60
CA GLY A 99 -24.23 16.96 -8.73
C GLY A 99 -24.05 16.16 -7.44
N GLU A 100 -22.93 15.44 -7.27
CA GLU A 100 -22.58 14.78 -6.01
C GLU A 100 -22.32 15.82 -4.89
N ASP A 101 -22.58 15.45 -3.64
CA ASP A 101 -22.17 16.23 -2.47
C ASP A 101 -20.64 16.38 -2.43
N CYS A 102 -20.14 17.61 -2.33
CA CYS A 102 -18.71 17.86 -2.44
C CYS A 102 -17.90 17.31 -1.26
N ALA A 103 -18.48 17.25 -0.06
CA ALA A 103 -17.77 16.70 1.09
C ALA A 103 -17.57 15.19 0.93
N THR A 104 -18.60 14.52 0.43
CA THR A 104 -18.56 13.08 0.12
C THR A 104 -17.56 12.77 -0.99
N ALA A 105 -17.62 13.51 -2.10
CA ALA A 105 -16.67 13.37 -3.21
C ALA A 105 -15.21 13.56 -2.75
N LEU A 106 -14.96 14.58 -1.93
CA LEU A 106 -13.64 14.84 -1.39
C LEU A 106 -13.14 13.71 -0.49
N ALA A 107 -14.01 13.18 0.38
CA ALA A 107 -13.68 12.07 1.26
C ALA A 107 -13.32 10.81 0.46
N THR A 108 -14.10 10.46 -0.56
CA THR A 108 -13.82 9.32 -1.46
C THR A 108 -12.44 9.42 -2.08
N MET A 109 -12.05 10.60 -2.57
CA MET A 109 -10.72 10.80 -3.16
C MET A 109 -9.58 10.70 -2.12
N ILE A 110 -9.78 11.20 -0.90
CA ILE A 110 -8.80 11.08 0.19
C ILE A 110 -8.63 9.61 0.61
N ASP A 111 -9.73 8.88 0.74
CA ASP A 111 -9.72 7.45 1.06
C ASP A 111 -9.04 6.61 -0.05
N ALA A 112 -9.07 7.11 -1.29
CA ALA A 112 -8.33 6.55 -2.42
C ALA A 112 -6.84 6.94 -2.46
N ASN A 113 -6.30 7.52 -1.38
CA ASN A 113 -4.91 8.00 -1.27
C ASN A 113 -4.55 9.12 -2.25
N LEU A 114 -5.52 9.95 -2.67
CA LEU A 114 -5.22 11.23 -3.28
C LEU A 114 -5.03 12.29 -2.19
N GLU A 115 -3.92 13.02 -2.28
CA GLU A 115 -3.56 14.07 -1.33
C GLU A 115 -4.15 15.41 -1.78
N LEU A 116 -4.75 16.14 -0.84
CA LEU A 116 -5.22 17.50 -1.10
C LEU A 116 -4.03 18.46 -1.23
N GLY A 117 -3.73 18.87 -2.45
CA GLY A 117 -2.60 19.75 -2.77
C GLY A 117 -2.94 21.24 -2.68
N ALA A 118 -4.15 21.63 -3.10
CA ALA A 118 -4.59 23.01 -3.00
C ALA A 118 -6.11 23.14 -2.91
N VAL A 119 -6.56 24.20 -2.25
CA VAL A 119 -7.95 24.65 -2.23
C VAL A 119 -7.96 26.13 -2.61
N THR A 120 -8.70 26.48 -3.66
CA THR A 120 -8.83 27.87 -4.12
C THR A 120 -10.30 28.24 -4.14
N SER A 121 -10.65 29.38 -3.55
CA SER A 121 -12.00 29.93 -3.66
C SER A 121 -12.09 30.89 -4.84
N GLY A 122 -13.05 30.67 -5.73
CA GLY A 122 -13.34 31.55 -6.85
C GLY A 122 -14.33 32.64 -6.48
N SER A 123 -14.46 33.65 -7.35
CA SER A 123 -15.59 34.57 -7.32
C SER A 123 -16.85 33.82 -7.75
N ASN A 124 -17.98 34.06 -7.07
CA ASN A 124 -19.29 33.40 -7.25
C ASN A 124 -19.54 32.11 -6.45
N GLY A 125 -18.85 31.93 -5.31
CA GLY A 125 -19.14 30.81 -4.40
C GLY A 125 -18.71 29.45 -4.95
N THR A 126 -17.72 29.46 -5.85
CA THR A 126 -17.03 28.25 -6.31
C THR A 126 -15.79 27.98 -5.48
N THR A 127 -15.45 26.71 -5.32
CA THR A 127 -14.20 26.26 -4.69
C THR A 127 -13.58 25.18 -5.55
N ASP A 128 -12.34 25.39 -5.97
CA ASP A 128 -11.54 24.42 -6.72
C ASP A 128 -10.64 23.64 -5.77
N TYR A 129 -10.67 22.33 -5.88
CA TYR A 129 -9.84 21.38 -5.14
C TYR A 129 -8.89 20.72 -6.12
N LEU A 130 -7.58 20.82 -5.84
CA LEU A 130 -6.55 20.05 -6.53
C LEU A 130 -6.14 18.90 -5.64
N LEU A 131 -6.32 17.68 -6.14
CA LEU A 131 -5.84 16.46 -5.52
C LEU A 131 -4.80 15.80 -6.41
N THR A 132 -3.74 15.30 -5.78
CA THR A 132 -2.64 14.62 -6.46
C THR A 132 -2.31 13.34 -5.74
N GLY A 133 -1.89 12.32 -6.47
CA GLY A 133 -1.45 11.09 -5.83
C GLY A 133 -0.79 10.17 -6.83
N TYR A 134 -0.79 8.89 -6.49
CA TYR A 134 -0.35 7.85 -7.39
C TYR A 134 -1.34 6.71 -7.37
N VAL A 135 -1.64 6.18 -8.55
CA VAL A 135 -2.52 5.04 -8.77
C VAL A 135 -1.73 3.89 -9.36
N SER A 136 -2.13 2.66 -9.05
CA SER A 136 -1.47 1.47 -9.56
C SER A 136 -1.68 1.35 -11.08
N ALA A 137 -0.60 1.12 -11.83
CA ALA A 137 -0.59 0.96 -13.28
C ALA A 137 -1.31 -0.32 -13.75
N SER A 138 -1.65 -1.22 -12.83
CA SER A 138 -2.37 -2.46 -13.09
C SER A 138 -3.87 -2.29 -13.31
N ALA A 139 -4.44 -1.10 -13.08
CA ALA A 139 -5.79 -0.77 -13.54
C ALA A 139 -5.76 -0.49 -15.05
N THR A 140 -5.75 -1.55 -15.84
CA THR A 140 -6.14 -1.45 -17.26
C THR A 140 -7.68 -1.41 -17.28
N PRO A 141 -8.31 -0.50 -18.04
CA PRO A 141 -9.77 -0.48 -18.20
C PRO A 141 -10.29 -1.78 -18.84
#